data_AF-A0A849V6H3-F1
#
_entry.id   AF-A0A849V6H3-F1
#
_cell.length_a   1.000
_cell.length_b   1.000
_cell.length_c   1.000
_cell.angle_alpha   90.00
_cell.angle_beta   90.00
_cell.angle_gamma   90.00
#
_symmetry.space_group_name_H-M   'P 1'
#
loop_
_entity.id
_entity.type
_entity.pdbx_description
1 polymer ?
#
loop_
_entity_poly.entity_id
_entity_poly.type
_entity_poly.pdbx_seq_one_letter_code
_entity_poly.pdbx_strand_id
1 'polypeptide(L)'
;MISDDFRKINLLDWLKNDLLLSINSCEPASSDASFRRYFRVSLADRQLIVMDAPPDKENIASFIKVAGLMAHANVKVPAIYYENRKDGFLVLEDFGGYCLLDKLNEGTVKALYRSALDCLLTLQTNTSASEVNLPRYDETLLQKELEIFEAWFINQAWGIEIPASVWNPVRNLLVSSALEQPVTCVHRDYHSRNLMVLPDTSLGVIDFQDAVIGPITYDLVSLLRDCYIAWPHHHVEKWVMEHYRNLKKADLVTCDLSQFTRWFDLMGLQRHLKAIGIFARLYLRDGKTGYLKDIPRTLSYVLTQTKAYPELSEFHDFLKHHIVPKYPGLK
;
A
#
# COMPACT_ATOMS: atom_id res chain seq x y z
N MET A 1 8.39 26.98 11.16
CA MET A 1 8.94 25.63 10.92
C MET A 1 10.04 25.40 11.93
N ILE A 2 9.76 24.58 12.94
CA ILE A 2 10.79 24.08 13.84
C ILE A 2 11.73 23.22 12.99
N SER A 3 13.06 23.40 13.08
CA SER A 3 14.01 22.65 12.27
C SER A 3 13.93 21.15 12.60
N ASP A 4 14.22 20.30 11.62
CA ASP A 4 14.19 18.82 11.74
C ASP A 4 14.98 18.29 12.94
N ASP A 5 16.01 19.02 13.35
CA ASP A 5 16.90 18.68 14.45
C ASP A 5 16.23 18.93 15.83
N PHE A 6 15.43 19.99 15.95
CA PHE A 6 14.76 20.31 17.21
C PHE A 6 13.68 19.29 17.59
N ARG A 7 12.93 18.76 16.62
CA ARG A 7 11.99 17.67 16.90
C ARG A 7 12.71 16.40 17.38
N LYS A 8 13.88 16.09 16.80
CA LYS A 8 14.71 14.97 17.26
C LYS A 8 15.22 15.19 18.68
N ILE A 9 15.59 16.42 19.03
CA ILE A 9 15.99 16.79 20.40
C ILE A 9 14.83 16.59 21.38
N ASN A 10 13.62 17.06 21.07
CA ASN A 10 12.44 16.87 21.93
C ASN A 10 12.05 15.40 22.09
N LEU A 11 12.15 14.61 21.01
CA LEU A 11 11.98 13.16 21.07
C LEU A 11 13.06 12.54 21.98
N LEU A 12 14.31 12.97 21.80
CA LEU A 12 15.47 12.77 22.70
C LEU A 12 15.13 12.88 24.19
N ASP A 13 14.66 14.07 24.52
CA ASP A 13 14.33 14.54 25.85
C ASP A 13 13.19 13.71 26.44
N TRP A 14 12.10 13.53 25.70
CA TRP A 14 10.96 12.71 26.10
C TRP A 14 11.37 11.26 26.42
N LEU A 15 12.18 10.63 25.57
CA LEU A 15 12.64 9.26 25.81
C LEU A 15 13.50 9.15 27.08
N LYS A 16 14.42 10.11 27.30
CA LYS A 16 15.41 10.02 28.38
C LYS A 16 14.92 10.55 29.72
N ASN A 17 14.14 11.63 29.71
CA ASN A 17 13.79 12.37 30.92
C ASN A 17 12.36 12.07 31.38
N ASP A 18 11.42 11.83 30.46
CA ASP A 18 10.05 11.50 30.82
C ASP A 18 9.85 9.99 30.95
N LEU A 19 10.35 9.21 29.99
CA LEU A 19 10.25 7.74 30.01
C LEU A 19 11.42 7.05 30.72
N LEU A 20 12.46 7.80 31.10
CA LEU A 20 13.66 7.30 31.80
C LEU A 20 14.37 6.16 31.06
N LEU A 21 14.37 6.19 29.72
CA LEU A 21 15.01 5.16 28.89
C LEU A 21 16.49 5.47 28.66
N SER A 22 17.35 4.48 28.93
CA SER A 22 18.80 4.55 28.68
C SER A 22 19.13 4.29 27.20
N ILE A 23 19.08 5.35 26.39
CA ILE A 23 19.29 5.27 24.94
C ILE A 23 20.79 5.16 24.60
N ASN A 24 21.17 4.05 23.95
CA ASN A 24 22.53 3.82 23.44
C ASN A 24 22.75 4.47 22.06
N SER A 25 21.79 4.32 21.15
CA SER A 25 21.84 4.94 19.81
C SER A 25 20.43 5.29 19.30
N CYS A 26 20.36 6.23 18.37
CA CYS A 26 19.13 6.66 17.71
C CYS A 26 19.43 7.03 16.25
N GLU A 27 19.09 6.12 15.36
CA GLU A 27 19.42 6.17 13.94
C GLU A 27 18.14 6.19 13.10
N PRO A 28 18.13 6.85 11.93
CA PRO A 28 16.99 6.75 11.02
C PRO A 28 16.70 5.29 10.64
N ALA A 29 15.44 4.85 10.80
CA ALA A 29 14.99 3.51 10.43
C ALA A 29 14.44 3.45 9.01
N SER A 30 13.74 4.51 8.58
CA SER A 30 13.21 4.64 7.23
C SER A 30 13.16 6.10 6.81
N SER A 31 13.20 6.32 5.48
CA SER A 31 12.96 7.63 4.86
C SER A 31 11.73 7.53 3.98
N ASP A 32 10.56 7.64 4.62
CA ASP A 32 9.28 7.57 3.92
C ASP A 32 9.00 8.88 3.13
N ALA A 33 7.99 8.87 2.26
CA ALA A 33 7.47 10.04 1.55
C ALA A 33 6.44 10.86 2.33
N SER A 34 6.02 10.39 3.50
CA SER A 34 5.21 11.18 4.43
C SER A 34 6.05 12.19 5.23
N PHE A 35 5.38 12.99 6.06
CA PHE A 35 6.05 13.84 7.05
C PHE A 35 6.45 13.07 8.32
N ARG A 36 6.08 11.79 8.43
CA ARG A 36 6.46 10.93 9.54
C ARG A 36 7.93 10.51 9.38
N ARG A 37 8.64 10.49 10.51
CA ARG A 37 10.01 9.98 10.58
C ARG A 37 10.04 8.81 11.56
N TYR A 38 10.84 7.82 11.24
CA TYR A 38 11.01 6.64 12.08
C TYR A 38 12.48 6.53 12.46
N PHE A 39 12.74 6.37 13.76
CA PHE A 39 14.07 6.19 14.31
C PHE A 39 14.16 4.83 14.99
N ARG A 40 15.20 4.05 14.67
CA ARG A 40 15.56 2.87 15.43
C ARG A 40 16.39 3.29 16.62
N VAL A 41 15.87 2.97 17.80
CA VAL A 41 16.47 3.31 19.08
C VAL A 41 16.95 2.03 19.74
N SER A 42 18.25 1.98 20.06
CA SER A 42 18.83 0.83 20.77
C SER A 42 18.92 1.12 22.26
N LEU A 43 18.39 0.19 23.05
CA LEU A 43 18.56 0.11 24.51
C LEU A 43 19.61 -0.97 24.83
N ALA A 44 19.85 -1.23 26.12
CA ALA A 44 20.80 -2.28 26.53
C ALA A 44 20.31 -3.70 26.21
N ASP A 45 19.00 -3.92 26.22
CA ASP A 45 18.36 -5.24 26.16
C ASP A 45 17.49 -5.45 24.90
N ARG A 46 17.10 -4.37 24.19
CA ARG A 46 16.20 -4.45 23.04
C ARG A 46 16.34 -3.27 22.08
N GLN A 47 15.72 -3.41 20.91
CA GLN A 47 15.53 -2.34 19.93
C GLN A 47 14.06 -1.92 19.85
N LEU A 48 13.83 -0.64 19.58
CA LEU A 48 12.51 -0.03 19.44
C LEU A 48 12.48 0.87 18.21
N ILE A 49 11.29 1.06 17.65
CA ILE A 49 11.04 2.10 16.65
C ILE A 49 10.35 3.27 17.32
N VAL A 50 10.90 4.47 17.17
CA VAL A 50 10.26 5.69 17.64
C VAL A 50 9.77 6.47 16.43
N MET A 51 8.46 6.65 16.35
CA MET A 51 7.79 7.43 15.32
C MET A 51 7.70 8.89 15.77
N ASP A 52 8.09 9.78 14.89
CA ASP A 52 7.89 11.21 14.98
C ASP A 52 6.90 11.66 13.90
N ALA A 53 5.70 12.05 14.31
CA ALA A 53 4.62 12.53 13.44
C ALA A 53 4.22 13.96 13.86
N PRO A 54 4.66 15.01 13.15
CA PRO A 54 4.35 16.39 13.50
C PRO A 54 2.84 16.63 13.62
N PRO A 55 2.31 17.06 14.78
CA PRO A 55 0.86 17.17 15.02
C PRO A 55 0.12 18.13 14.07
N ASP A 56 0.82 19.11 13.51
CA ASP A 56 0.30 20.06 12.51
C ASP A 56 0.14 19.44 11.11
N LYS A 57 0.70 18.25 10.88
CA LYS A 57 0.71 17.57 9.58
C LYS A 57 0.13 16.17 9.60
N GLU A 58 0.32 15.44 10.68
CA GLU A 58 0.02 14.00 10.79
C GLU A 58 -0.74 13.70 12.08
N ASN A 59 -1.80 12.89 11.96
CA ASN A 59 -2.63 12.53 13.10
C ASN A 59 -2.28 11.12 13.63
N ILE A 60 -1.59 11.06 14.77
CA ILE A 60 -1.23 9.77 15.39
C ILE A 60 -2.44 9.02 15.95
N ALA A 61 -3.58 9.68 16.18
CA ALA A 61 -4.79 9.00 16.64
C ALA A 61 -5.33 8.02 15.56
N SER A 62 -5.19 8.36 14.28
CA SER A 62 -5.52 7.44 13.18
C SER A 62 -4.61 6.21 13.22
N PHE A 63 -3.30 6.40 13.39
CA PHE A 63 -2.34 5.31 13.52
C PHE A 63 -2.71 4.37 14.67
N ILE A 64 -2.91 4.91 15.88
CA ILE A 64 -3.25 4.12 17.08
C ILE A 64 -4.57 3.37 16.89
N LYS A 65 -5.57 4.02 16.29
CA LYS A 65 -6.87 3.42 16.02
C LYS A 65 -6.75 2.21 15.07
N VAL A 66 -6.05 2.37 13.96
CA VAL A 66 -5.89 1.28 12.98
C VAL A 66 -5.00 0.17 13.54
N ALA A 67 -3.94 0.49 14.28
CA ALA A 67 -3.10 -0.49 14.97
C ALA A 67 -3.95 -1.34 15.93
N GLY A 68 -4.77 -0.69 16.76
CA GLY A 68 -5.71 -1.37 17.65
C GLY A 68 -6.64 -2.28 16.86
N LEU A 69 -7.27 -1.78 15.81
CA LEU A 69 -8.17 -2.57 14.98
C LEU A 69 -7.51 -3.82 14.39
N MET A 70 -6.33 -3.68 13.80
CA MET A 70 -5.63 -4.79 13.16
C MET A 70 -5.16 -5.82 14.20
N ALA A 71 -4.70 -5.36 15.37
CA ALA A 71 -4.35 -6.25 16.47
C ALA A 71 -5.57 -7.06 16.97
N HIS A 72 -6.74 -6.43 17.13
CA HIS A 72 -7.99 -7.13 17.49
C HIS A 72 -8.43 -8.13 16.41
N ALA A 73 -8.11 -7.85 15.14
CA ALA A 73 -8.33 -8.76 14.02
C ALA A 73 -7.31 -9.92 13.97
N ASN A 74 -6.40 -10.04 14.95
CA ASN A 74 -5.29 -11.01 14.98
C ASN A 74 -4.25 -10.81 13.87
N VAL A 75 -4.12 -9.58 13.34
CA VAL A 75 -3.01 -9.20 12.47
C VAL A 75 -1.88 -8.66 13.34
N LYS A 76 -0.66 -9.18 13.14
CA LYS A 76 0.52 -8.69 13.84
C LYS A 76 0.89 -7.30 13.33
N VAL A 77 0.67 -6.28 14.15
CA VAL A 77 1.12 -4.90 13.94
C VAL A 77 2.04 -4.50 15.10
N PRO A 78 2.92 -3.49 14.94
CA PRO A 78 3.85 -3.12 16.01
C PRO A 78 3.09 -2.75 17.28
N ALA A 79 3.44 -3.39 18.40
CA ALA A 79 2.90 -2.98 19.68
C ALA A 79 3.26 -1.52 19.98
N ILE A 80 2.30 -0.74 20.49
CA ILE A 80 2.51 0.64 20.90
C ILE A 80 2.83 0.61 22.40
N TYR A 81 4.07 0.89 22.78
CA TYR A 81 4.51 0.85 24.17
C TYR A 81 4.29 2.17 24.91
N TYR A 82 4.54 3.29 24.24
CA TYR A 82 4.37 4.62 24.83
C TYR A 82 3.83 5.61 23.80
N GLU A 83 3.04 6.56 24.27
CA GLU A 83 2.41 7.59 23.45
C GLU A 83 2.62 8.97 24.05
N ASN A 84 3.16 9.90 23.25
CA ASN A 84 3.06 11.33 23.52
C ASN A 84 2.19 11.97 22.43
N ARG A 85 0.88 12.04 22.71
CA ARG A 85 -0.12 12.58 21.79
C ARG A 85 0.00 14.07 21.55
N LYS A 86 0.53 14.81 22.53
CA LYS A 86 0.70 16.26 22.44
C LYS A 86 1.77 16.62 21.41
N ASP A 87 2.91 15.94 21.47
CA ASP A 87 4.05 16.24 20.61
C ASP A 87 4.11 15.37 19.35
N GLY A 88 3.29 14.31 19.28
CA GLY A 88 3.19 13.46 18.10
C GLY A 88 4.21 12.32 18.05
N PHE A 89 4.60 11.78 19.21
CA PHE A 89 5.59 10.71 19.30
C PHE A 89 4.95 9.38 19.73
N LEU A 90 5.37 8.28 19.10
CA LEU A 90 5.04 6.92 19.54
C LEU A 90 6.32 6.09 19.71
N VAL A 91 6.36 5.24 20.72
CA VAL A 91 7.36 4.18 20.85
C VAL A 91 6.69 2.86 20.48
N LEU A 92 7.25 2.19 19.48
CA LEU A 92 6.71 1.03 18.81
C LEU A 92 7.68 -0.15 18.95
N GLU A 93 7.13 -1.36 18.88
CA GLU A 93 7.88 -2.59 18.64
C GLU A 93 8.69 -2.51 17.33
N ASP A 94 9.89 -3.09 17.36
CA ASP A 94 10.73 -3.21 16.17
C ASP A 94 10.58 -4.59 15.54
N PHE A 95 9.97 -4.63 14.35
CA PHE A 95 9.85 -5.85 13.54
C PHE A 95 11.14 -6.23 12.79
N GLY A 96 12.23 -5.51 13.02
CA GLY A 96 13.53 -5.78 12.43
C GLY A 96 13.73 -5.07 11.08
N GLY A 97 14.72 -5.55 10.33
CA GLY A 97 15.22 -4.85 9.14
C GLY A 97 14.85 -5.47 7.79
N TYR A 98 14.09 -6.57 7.77
CA TYR A 98 13.80 -7.30 6.53
C TYR A 98 12.31 -7.33 6.23
N CYS A 99 11.94 -6.72 5.11
CA CYS A 99 10.60 -6.88 4.55
C CYS A 99 10.49 -8.16 3.71
N LEU A 100 9.28 -8.49 3.31
CA LEU A 100 8.95 -9.64 2.49
C LEU A 100 9.77 -9.60 1.19
N LEU A 101 9.88 -8.44 0.54
CA LEU A 101 10.67 -8.25 -0.69
C LEU A 101 12.12 -8.73 -0.53
N ASP A 102 12.76 -8.42 0.60
CA ASP A 102 14.17 -8.76 0.87
C ASP A 102 14.40 -10.28 0.99
N LYS A 103 13.34 -11.03 1.32
CA LYS A 103 13.40 -12.48 1.54
C LYS A 103 12.86 -13.29 0.39
N LEU A 104 12.20 -12.69 -0.60
CA LEU A 104 11.61 -13.38 -1.74
C LEU A 104 12.67 -13.90 -2.73
N ASN A 105 12.62 -15.20 -2.99
CA ASN A 105 13.35 -15.91 -4.04
C ASN A 105 12.60 -17.19 -4.40
N GLU A 106 13.08 -17.96 -5.38
CA GLU A 106 12.44 -19.20 -5.84
C GLU A 106 12.17 -20.22 -4.72
N GLY A 107 13.03 -20.29 -3.71
CA GLY A 107 12.90 -21.23 -2.58
C GLY A 107 11.94 -20.74 -1.49
N THR A 108 11.78 -19.44 -1.31
CA THR A 108 10.99 -18.85 -0.21
C THR A 108 9.62 -18.34 -0.63
N VAL A 109 9.43 -18.00 -1.92
CA VAL A 109 8.22 -17.35 -2.44
C VAL A 109 6.95 -18.10 -2.06
N LYS A 110 6.94 -19.43 -2.19
CA LYS A 110 5.77 -20.26 -1.92
C LYS A 110 5.30 -20.15 -0.47
N ALA A 111 6.23 -20.24 0.48
CA ALA A 111 5.90 -20.19 1.90
C ALA A 111 5.51 -18.77 2.33
N LEU A 112 6.26 -17.77 1.86
CA LEU A 112 6.04 -16.38 2.25
C LEU A 112 4.76 -15.79 1.64
N TYR A 113 4.44 -16.07 0.36
CA TYR A 113 3.16 -15.65 -0.22
C TYR A 113 1.98 -16.35 0.43
N ARG A 114 2.12 -17.62 0.84
CA ARG A 114 1.10 -18.29 1.63
C ARG A 114 0.85 -17.55 2.94
N SER A 115 1.92 -17.21 3.69
CA SER A 115 1.79 -16.45 4.94
C SER A 115 1.15 -15.07 4.72
N ALA A 116 1.48 -14.38 3.63
CA ALA A 116 0.89 -13.08 3.28
C ALA A 116 -0.60 -13.20 2.92
N LEU A 117 -0.99 -14.22 2.16
CA LEU A 117 -2.39 -14.47 1.81
C LEU A 117 -3.21 -14.91 3.02
N ASP A 118 -2.65 -15.73 3.91
CA ASP A 118 -3.29 -16.16 5.16
C ASP A 118 -3.47 -14.95 6.11
N CYS A 119 -2.47 -14.07 6.21
CA CYS A 119 -2.56 -12.82 6.96
C CYS A 119 -3.63 -11.88 6.38
N LEU A 120 -3.67 -11.71 5.04
CA LEU A 120 -4.71 -10.91 4.38
C LEU A 120 -6.10 -11.49 4.62
N LEU A 121 -6.28 -12.80 4.51
CA LEU A 121 -7.56 -13.46 4.81
C LEU A 121 -7.98 -13.22 6.27
N THR A 122 -7.02 -13.25 7.20
CA THR A 122 -7.26 -12.97 8.63
C THR A 122 -7.78 -11.54 8.80
N LEU A 123 -7.13 -10.55 8.19
CA LEU A 123 -7.58 -9.15 8.21
C LEU A 123 -9.01 -9.04 7.65
N GLN A 124 -9.27 -9.68 6.51
CA GLN A 124 -10.54 -9.57 5.80
C GLN A 124 -11.70 -10.24 6.55
N THR A 125 -11.42 -11.34 7.25
CA THR A 125 -12.42 -12.13 7.98
C THR A 125 -12.74 -11.54 9.34
N ASN A 126 -11.71 -11.07 10.05
CA ASN A 126 -11.84 -10.63 11.44
C ASN A 126 -12.13 -9.12 11.58
N THR A 127 -12.26 -8.41 10.46
CA THR A 127 -12.61 -6.99 10.47
C THR A 127 -13.99 -6.80 9.85
N SER A 128 -14.98 -6.48 10.68
CA SER A 128 -16.34 -6.20 10.21
C SER A 128 -16.44 -4.79 9.64
N ALA A 129 -16.73 -4.68 8.35
CA ALA A 129 -16.88 -3.40 7.65
C ALA A 129 -18.01 -2.51 8.23
N SER A 130 -18.98 -3.09 8.96
CA SER A 130 -20.09 -2.35 9.59
C SER A 130 -19.78 -1.88 11.01
N GLU A 131 -18.85 -2.54 11.72
CA GLU A 131 -18.51 -2.22 13.11
C GLU A 131 -17.32 -1.25 13.20
N VAL A 132 -16.59 -1.12 12.10
CA VAL A 132 -15.34 -0.39 12.04
C VAL A 132 -15.57 1.02 11.51
N ASN A 133 -15.24 2.00 12.34
CA ASN A 133 -15.28 3.42 11.97
C ASN A 133 -14.03 3.82 11.16
N LEU A 134 -13.83 3.23 9.97
CA LEU A 134 -12.80 3.68 9.01
C LEU A 134 -13.45 4.50 7.88
N PRO A 135 -12.69 5.40 7.24
CA PRO A 135 -13.17 6.08 6.04
C PRO A 135 -13.55 5.08 4.96
N ARG A 136 -14.53 5.42 4.14
CA ARG A 136 -14.93 4.59 3.00
C ARG A 136 -14.09 4.89 1.78
N TYR A 137 -13.76 3.85 1.04
CA TYR A 137 -13.17 3.95 -0.28
C TYR A 137 -14.27 4.15 -1.31
N ASP A 138 -14.89 5.31 -1.25
CA ASP A 138 -16.05 5.67 -2.05
C ASP A 138 -15.69 6.16 -3.45
N GLU A 139 -16.71 6.46 -4.24
CA GLU A 139 -16.59 7.03 -5.59
C GLU A 139 -15.69 8.26 -5.61
N THR A 140 -15.85 9.17 -4.65
CA THR A 140 -15.10 10.43 -4.60
C THR A 140 -13.61 10.16 -4.42
N LEU A 141 -13.24 9.25 -3.51
CA LEU A 141 -11.84 8.89 -3.30
C LEU A 141 -11.26 8.14 -4.50
N LEU A 142 -12.00 7.21 -5.11
CA LEU A 142 -11.56 6.46 -6.28
C LEU A 142 -11.31 7.38 -7.49
N GLN A 143 -12.22 8.34 -7.75
CA GLN A 143 -12.09 9.33 -8.82
C GLN A 143 -10.87 10.24 -8.58
N LYS A 144 -10.73 10.78 -7.36
CA LYS A 144 -9.61 11.64 -6.98
C LYS A 144 -8.25 10.95 -7.16
N GLU A 145 -8.18 9.65 -6.92
CA GLU A 145 -6.94 8.90 -7.14
C GLU A 145 -6.61 8.67 -8.61
N LEU A 146 -7.62 8.49 -9.47
CA LEU A 146 -7.44 8.41 -10.92
C LEU A 146 -6.99 9.76 -11.50
N GLU A 147 -7.46 10.89 -10.95
CA GLU A 147 -6.99 12.23 -11.34
C GLU A 147 -5.47 12.41 -11.12
N ILE A 148 -4.87 11.70 -10.16
CA ILE A 148 -3.42 11.77 -9.93
C ILE A 148 -2.66 11.27 -11.16
N PHE A 149 -3.13 10.22 -11.83
CA PHE A 149 -2.54 9.70 -13.05
C PHE A 149 -2.56 10.74 -14.18
N GLU A 150 -3.73 11.27 -14.47
CA GLU A 150 -3.93 12.27 -15.52
C GLU A 150 -3.11 13.54 -15.25
N ALA A 151 -3.26 14.11 -14.04
CA ALA A 151 -2.60 15.35 -13.69
C ALA A 151 -1.07 15.22 -13.68
N TRP A 152 -0.52 14.19 -13.02
CA TRP A 152 0.93 14.13 -12.77
C TRP A 152 1.69 13.36 -13.83
N PHE A 153 1.17 12.23 -14.28
CA PHE A 153 1.89 11.40 -15.24
C PHE A 153 1.61 11.83 -16.67
N ILE A 154 0.35 12.02 -17.06
CA ILE A 154 0.05 12.37 -18.46
C ILE A 154 0.35 13.84 -18.75
N ASN A 155 -0.23 14.75 -17.95
CA ASN A 155 -0.13 16.17 -18.23
C ASN A 155 1.23 16.73 -17.82
N GLN A 156 1.61 16.61 -16.53
CA GLN A 156 2.84 17.24 -16.04
C GLN A 156 4.13 16.55 -16.49
N ALA A 157 4.18 15.21 -16.51
CA ALA A 157 5.42 14.51 -16.91
C ALA A 157 5.62 14.46 -18.44
N TRP A 158 4.54 14.39 -19.23
CA TRP A 158 4.64 14.19 -20.68
C TRP A 158 4.05 15.30 -21.55
N GLY A 159 3.30 16.25 -20.99
CA GLY A 159 2.66 17.32 -21.75
C GLY A 159 1.62 16.81 -22.75
N ILE A 160 0.96 15.70 -22.43
CA ILE A 160 -0.06 15.05 -23.26
C ILE A 160 -1.43 15.30 -22.60
N GLU A 161 -2.51 15.23 -23.36
CA GLU A 161 -3.88 15.21 -22.85
C GLU A 161 -4.56 13.90 -23.27
N ILE A 162 -5.32 13.27 -22.37
CA ILE A 162 -6.19 12.15 -22.74
C ILE A 162 -7.52 12.74 -23.23
N PRO A 163 -8.01 12.37 -24.42
CA PRO A 163 -9.34 12.80 -24.86
C PRO A 163 -10.40 12.35 -23.85
N ALA A 164 -11.31 13.26 -23.47
CA ALA A 164 -12.38 12.96 -22.51
C ALA A 164 -13.29 11.79 -22.95
N SER A 165 -13.44 11.59 -24.27
CA SER A 165 -14.15 10.45 -24.85
C SER A 165 -13.49 9.11 -24.54
N VAL A 166 -12.17 9.08 -24.37
CA VAL A 166 -11.39 7.89 -24.01
C VAL A 166 -11.32 7.75 -22.49
N TRP A 167 -11.09 8.84 -21.75
CA TRP A 167 -10.82 8.79 -20.32
C TRP A 167 -12.05 8.58 -19.44
N ASN A 168 -13.17 9.24 -19.76
CA ASN A 168 -14.39 9.14 -18.93
C ASN A 168 -14.95 7.71 -18.86
N PRO A 169 -15.06 6.95 -19.98
CA PRO A 169 -15.48 5.54 -19.91
C PRO A 169 -14.59 4.68 -19.02
N VAL A 170 -13.26 4.87 -19.11
CA VAL A 170 -12.29 4.14 -18.28
C VAL A 170 -12.52 4.45 -16.80
N ARG A 171 -12.60 5.73 -16.42
CA ARG A 171 -12.83 6.12 -15.03
C ARG A 171 -14.14 5.54 -14.49
N ASN A 172 -15.23 5.68 -15.25
CA ASN A 172 -16.54 5.19 -14.85
C ASN A 172 -16.56 3.66 -14.68
N LEU A 173 -15.91 2.92 -15.59
CA LEU A 173 -15.79 1.47 -15.52
C LEU A 173 -15.03 1.04 -14.25
N LEU A 174 -13.87 1.65 -13.99
CA LEU A 174 -13.03 1.28 -12.86
C LEU A 174 -13.68 1.60 -11.52
N VAL A 175 -14.34 2.76 -11.41
CA VAL A 175 -15.08 3.17 -10.22
C VAL A 175 -16.28 2.24 -10.00
N SER A 176 -17.08 1.99 -11.03
CA SER A 176 -18.25 1.10 -10.91
C SER A 176 -17.83 -0.32 -10.52
N SER A 177 -16.74 -0.83 -11.11
CA SER A 177 -16.24 -2.17 -10.78
C SER A 177 -15.58 -2.28 -9.40
N ALA A 178 -15.10 -1.18 -8.83
CA ALA A 178 -14.66 -1.14 -7.44
C ALA A 178 -15.87 -1.15 -6.48
N LEU A 179 -16.90 -0.35 -6.77
CA LEU A 179 -18.07 -0.18 -5.91
C LEU A 179 -19.03 -1.38 -5.91
N GLU A 180 -19.00 -2.22 -6.93
CA GLU A 180 -19.82 -3.45 -6.98
C GLU A 180 -19.28 -4.59 -6.09
N GLN A 181 -18.02 -4.49 -5.63
CA GLN A 181 -17.39 -5.57 -4.86
C GLN A 181 -17.91 -5.59 -3.41
N PRO A 182 -17.90 -6.77 -2.75
CA PRO A 182 -17.94 -6.84 -1.30
C PRO A 182 -16.83 -5.97 -0.70
N VAL A 183 -17.15 -5.35 0.44
CA VAL A 183 -16.22 -4.44 1.12
C VAL A 183 -15.61 -5.08 2.36
N THR A 184 -14.35 -4.76 2.62
CA THR A 184 -13.59 -5.21 3.79
C THR A 184 -12.65 -4.11 4.27
N CYS A 185 -11.92 -4.34 5.35
CA CYS A 185 -10.81 -3.47 5.72
C CYS A 185 -9.67 -3.61 4.71
N VAL A 186 -9.37 -2.51 4.03
CA VAL A 186 -8.31 -2.39 3.04
C VAL A 186 -7.16 -1.60 3.66
N HIS A 187 -6.00 -2.22 3.77
CA HIS A 187 -4.74 -1.62 4.20
C HIS A 187 -4.25 -0.55 3.21
N ARG A 188 -4.56 -0.72 1.92
CA ARG A 188 -4.20 0.14 0.76
C ARG A 188 -2.77 0.00 0.28
N ASP A 189 -1.82 -0.25 1.18
CA ASP A 189 -0.42 -0.50 0.83
C ASP A 189 0.09 -1.89 1.28
N TYR A 190 -0.76 -2.90 1.14
CA TYR A 190 -0.45 -4.31 1.43
C TYR A 190 0.45 -4.91 0.34
N HIS A 191 1.71 -4.49 0.28
CA HIS A 191 2.70 -4.94 -0.70
C HIS A 191 3.99 -5.40 -0.02
N SER A 192 4.89 -6.03 -0.77
CA SER A 192 6.07 -6.74 -0.25
C SER A 192 7.03 -5.90 0.60
N ARG A 193 7.00 -4.57 0.50
CA ARG A 193 7.81 -3.68 1.34
C ARG A 193 7.21 -3.34 2.71
N ASN A 194 5.90 -3.54 2.89
CA ASN A 194 5.15 -3.19 4.11
C ASN A 194 4.77 -4.42 4.94
N LEU A 195 5.28 -5.59 4.55
CA LEU A 195 5.15 -6.85 5.28
C LEU A 195 6.54 -7.23 5.79
N MET A 196 6.73 -7.24 7.11
CA MET A 196 8.00 -7.53 7.77
C MET A 196 8.10 -9.01 8.11
N VAL A 197 9.22 -9.65 7.78
CA VAL A 197 9.45 -11.06 8.12
C VAL A 197 10.02 -11.16 9.52
N LEU A 198 9.22 -11.69 10.44
CA LEU A 198 9.57 -11.81 11.86
C LEU A 198 10.47 -13.04 12.12
N PRO A 199 11.17 -13.10 13.27
CA PRO A 199 12.06 -14.23 13.60
C PRO A 199 11.38 -15.60 13.60
N ASP A 200 10.09 -15.65 13.91
CA ASP A 200 9.26 -16.88 13.87
C ASP A 200 8.72 -17.21 12.47
N THR A 201 9.18 -16.50 11.44
CA THR A 201 8.75 -16.57 10.02
C THR A 201 7.34 -16.08 9.72
N SER A 202 6.61 -15.60 10.73
CA SER A 202 5.34 -14.91 10.50
C SER A 202 5.56 -13.51 9.93
N LEU A 203 4.47 -12.87 9.52
CA LEU A 203 4.50 -11.52 8.96
C LEU A 203 3.94 -10.49 9.93
N GLY A 204 4.71 -9.42 10.14
CA GLY A 204 4.25 -8.18 10.75
C GLY A 204 3.83 -7.18 9.67
N VAL A 205 2.77 -6.43 9.91
CA VAL A 205 2.19 -5.47 8.96
C VAL A 205 2.47 -4.04 9.46
N ILE A 206 2.99 -3.19 8.58
CA ILE A 206 3.29 -1.77 8.87
C ILE A 206 2.66 -0.86 7.81
N ASP A 207 2.65 0.45 8.08
CA ASP A 207 2.13 1.47 7.14
C ASP A 207 0.62 1.33 6.85
N PHE A 208 -0.14 0.97 7.88
CA PHE A 208 -1.58 0.70 7.81
C PHE A 208 -2.47 1.91 8.14
N GLN A 209 -1.92 3.03 8.58
CA GLN A 209 -2.69 4.15 9.15
C GLN A 209 -3.71 4.80 8.21
N ASP A 210 -3.54 4.60 6.90
CA ASP A 210 -4.43 5.12 5.86
C ASP A 210 -5.51 4.11 5.45
N ALA A 211 -5.71 3.04 6.24
CA ALA A 211 -6.69 1.99 5.99
C ALA A 211 -8.12 2.54 5.85
N VAL A 212 -8.90 1.87 4.99
CA VAL A 212 -10.27 2.23 4.62
C VAL A 212 -11.15 1.00 4.58
N ILE A 213 -12.47 1.21 4.54
CA ILE A 213 -13.41 0.16 4.11
C ILE A 213 -13.56 0.25 2.59
N GLY A 214 -13.17 -0.79 1.86
CA GLY A 214 -13.12 -0.76 0.40
C GLY A 214 -13.16 -2.14 -0.27
N PRO A 215 -12.93 -2.20 -1.59
CA PRO A 215 -13.12 -3.39 -2.41
C PRO A 215 -12.25 -4.57 -1.96
N ILE A 216 -12.84 -5.75 -1.84
CA ILE A 216 -12.18 -6.97 -1.30
C ILE A 216 -10.93 -7.41 -2.08
N THR A 217 -10.81 -7.02 -3.35
CA THR A 217 -9.65 -7.40 -4.17
C THR A 217 -8.45 -6.45 -4.05
N TYR A 218 -8.60 -5.27 -3.42
CA TYR A 218 -7.61 -4.19 -3.49
C TYR A 218 -6.23 -4.59 -2.94
N ASP A 219 -6.18 -5.13 -1.73
CA ASP A 219 -4.91 -5.54 -1.11
C ASP A 219 -4.33 -6.81 -1.75
N LEU A 220 -5.19 -7.70 -2.26
CA LEU A 220 -4.76 -8.87 -3.03
C LEU A 220 -4.02 -8.43 -4.30
N VAL A 221 -4.56 -7.44 -5.02
CA VAL A 221 -3.91 -6.81 -6.17
C VAL A 221 -2.57 -6.19 -5.76
N SER A 222 -2.55 -5.44 -4.66
CA SER A 222 -1.33 -4.79 -4.15
C SER A 222 -0.19 -5.78 -3.90
N LEU A 223 -0.51 -6.99 -3.42
CA LEU A 223 0.46 -8.05 -3.16
C LEU A 223 0.87 -8.83 -4.42
N LEU A 224 -0.12 -9.23 -5.24
CA LEU A 224 0.10 -10.17 -6.35
C LEU A 224 0.54 -9.47 -7.65
N ARG A 225 0.23 -8.18 -7.80
CA ARG A 225 0.70 -7.32 -8.89
C ARG A 225 1.46 -6.12 -8.31
N ASP A 226 2.41 -6.44 -7.46
CA ASP A 226 3.26 -5.49 -6.76
C ASP A 226 4.05 -4.61 -7.75
N CYS A 227 4.20 -3.32 -7.44
CA CYS A 227 5.01 -2.41 -8.24
C CYS A 227 6.52 -2.71 -8.14
N TYR A 228 6.95 -3.47 -7.14
CA TYR A 228 8.37 -3.68 -6.81
C TYR A 228 8.92 -5.06 -7.19
N ILE A 229 8.05 -6.03 -7.44
CA ILE A 229 8.40 -7.39 -7.87
C ILE A 229 7.32 -7.94 -8.80
N ALA A 230 7.70 -8.76 -9.77
CA ALA A 230 6.78 -9.41 -10.69
C ALA A 230 7.02 -10.92 -10.69
N TRP A 231 5.92 -11.68 -10.81
CA TRP A 231 5.93 -13.14 -10.91
C TRP A 231 5.34 -13.59 -12.25
N PRO A 232 5.68 -14.79 -12.73
CA PRO A 232 5.04 -15.37 -13.91
C PRO A 232 3.52 -15.43 -13.77
N HIS A 233 2.80 -15.17 -14.85
CA HIS A 233 1.33 -15.07 -14.86
C HIS A 233 0.62 -16.26 -14.19
N HIS A 234 1.06 -17.48 -14.50
CA HIS A 234 0.47 -18.70 -13.96
C HIS A 234 0.59 -18.84 -12.42
N HIS A 235 1.62 -18.23 -11.81
CA HIS A 235 1.71 -18.17 -10.35
C HIS A 235 0.66 -17.22 -9.78
N VAL A 236 0.50 -16.05 -10.39
CA VAL A 236 -0.50 -15.05 -9.98
C VAL A 236 -1.91 -15.62 -10.10
N GLU A 237 -2.27 -16.23 -11.23
CA GLU A 237 -3.58 -16.87 -11.41
C GLU A 237 -3.85 -17.94 -10.35
N LYS A 238 -2.84 -18.77 -10.04
CA LYS A 238 -2.95 -19.79 -9.01
C LYS A 238 -3.22 -19.18 -7.63
N TRP A 239 -2.48 -18.15 -7.24
CA TRP A 239 -2.68 -17.48 -5.96
C TRP A 239 -4.02 -16.75 -5.88
N VAL A 240 -4.46 -16.09 -6.95
CA VAL A 240 -5.80 -15.47 -7.04
C VAL A 240 -6.89 -16.52 -6.83
N MET A 241 -6.79 -17.66 -7.52
CA MET A 241 -7.75 -18.75 -7.42
C MET A 241 -7.76 -19.39 -6.02
N GLU A 242 -6.59 -19.59 -5.40
CA GLU A 242 -6.46 -20.10 -4.04
C GLU A 242 -7.09 -19.13 -3.01
N HIS A 243 -6.80 -17.84 -3.12
CA HIS A 243 -7.38 -16.81 -2.24
C HIS A 243 -8.90 -16.70 -2.41
N TYR A 244 -9.40 -16.69 -3.65
CA TYR A 244 -10.83 -16.70 -3.95
C TYR A 244 -11.54 -17.88 -3.29
N ARG A 245 -10.96 -19.09 -3.35
CA ARG A 245 -11.55 -20.28 -2.69
C ARG A 245 -11.60 -20.11 -1.17
N ASN A 246 -10.61 -19.47 -0.57
CA ASN A 246 -10.61 -19.20 0.87
C ASN A 246 -11.65 -18.14 1.25
N LEU A 247 -11.78 -17.06 0.47
CA LEU A 247 -12.83 -16.06 0.62
C LEU A 247 -14.23 -16.67 0.50
N LYS A 248 -14.42 -17.58 -0.46
CA LYS A 248 -15.67 -18.34 -0.63
C LYS A 248 -16.01 -19.18 0.60
N LYS A 249 -15.02 -19.89 1.17
CA LYS A 249 -15.21 -20.71 2.37
C LYS A 249 -15.49 -19.88 3.62
N ALA A 250 -15.02 -18.64 3.65
CA ALA A 250 -15.26 -17.68 4.73
C ALA A 250 -16.54 -16.84 4.50
N ASP A 251 -17.35 -17.17 3.48
CA ASP A 251 -18.58 -16.47 3.11
C ASP A 251 -18.40 -14.97 2.82
N LEU A 252 -17.19 -14.54 2.43
CA LEU A 252 -16.88 -13.15 2.11
C LEU A 252 -17.23 -12.75 0.67
N VAL A 253 -17.44 -13.72 -0.22
CA VAL A 253 -17.80 -13.48 -1.63
C VAL A 253 -18.85 -14.47 -2.14
N THR A 254 -19.84 -13.97 -2.89
CA THR A 254 -20.91 -14.79 -3.49
C THR A 254 -20.80 -14.92 -5.01
N CYS A 255 -20.01 -14.08 -5.67
CA CYS A 255 -19.74 -14.12 -7.11
C CYS A 255 -19.08 -15.43 -7.58
N ASP A 256 -19.04 -15.68 -8.89
CA ASP A 256 -18.20 -16.75 -9.46
C ASP A 256 -16.73 -16.30 -9.63
N LEU A 257 -15.87 -17.22 -10.08
CA LEU A 257 -14.45 -16.94 -10.29
C LEU A 257 -14.20 -15.97 -11.45
N SER A 258 -15.07 -15.96 -12.47
CA SER A 258 -14.91 -15.06 -13.62
C SER A 258 -15.12 -13.61 -13.20
N GLN A 259 -16.18 -13.36 -12.43
CA GLN A 259 -16.47 -12.04 -11.88
C GLN A 259 -15.40 -11.60 -10.88
N PHE A 260 -14.91 -12.51 -10.02
CA PHE A 260 -13.82 -12.20 -9.09
C PHE A 260 -12.51 -11.84 -9.82
N THR A 261 -12.20 -12.58 -10.89
CA THR A 261 -11.02 -12.29 -11.74
C THR A 261 -11.17 -10.92 -12.41
N ARG A 262 -12.36 -10.60 -12.93
CA ARG A 262 -12.66 -9.28 -13.49
C ARG A 262 -12.47 -8.17 -12.47
N TRP A 263 -12.96 -8.36 -11.24
CA TRP A 263 -12.75 -7.42 -10.13
C TRP A 263 -11.27 -7.22 -9.84
N PHE A 264 -10.51 -8.29 -9.73
CA PHE A 264 -9.07 -8.25 -9.50
C PHE A 264 -8.32 -7.50 -10.62
N ASP A 265 -8.74 -7.67 -11.88
CA ASP A 265 -8.13 -7.01 -13.03
C ASP A 265 -8.41 -5.50 -13.08
N LEU A 266 -9.68 -5.12 -12.96
CA LEU A 266 -10.08 -3.73 -13.01
C LEU A 266 -9.61 -2.96 -11.77
N MET A 267 -9.60 -3.60 -10.60
CA MET A 267 -9.02 -3.01 -9.39
C MET A 267 -7.50 -2.85 -9.53
N GLY A 268 -6.84 -3.81 -10.18
CA GLY A 268 -5.45 -3.71 -10.65
C GLY A 268 -5.19 -2.46 -11.46
N LEU A 269 -5.97 -2.28 -12.52
CA LEU A 269 -5.83 -1.14 -13.40
C LEU A 269 -6.02 0.19 -12.65
N GLN A 270 -7.05 0.33 -11.81
CA GLN A 270 -7.27 1.53 -10.99
C GLN A 270 -6.06 1.82 -10.09
N ARG A 271 -5.59 0.82 -9.33
CA ARG A 271 -4.47 0.98 -8.39
C ARG A 271 -3.18 1.33 -9.12
N HIS A 272 -2.89 0.68 -10.24
CA HIS A 272 -1.66 0.92 -10.99
C HIS A 272 -1.63 2.29 -11.65
N LEU A 273 -2.76 2.79 -12.16
CA LEU A 273 -2.87 4.17 -12.67
C LEU A 273 -2.56 5.17 -11.55
N LYS A 274 -3.20 5.02 -10.38
CA LYS A 274 -2.90 5.81 -9.17
C LYS A 274 -1.41 5.75 -8.83
N ALA A 275 -0.82 4.57 -8.77
CA ALA A 275 0.59 4.38 -8.38
C ALA A 275 1.55 5.10 -9.35
N ILE A 276 1.32 4.98 -10.66
CA ILE A 276 2.11 5.68 -11.68
C ILE A 276 2.02 7.20 -11.48
N GLY A 277 0.81 7.73 -11.25
CA GLY A 277 0.60 9.14 -10.94
C GLY A 277 1.36 9.59 -9.68
N ILE A 278 1.34 8.78 -8.61
CA ILE A 278 2.09 9.05 -7.38
C ILE A 278 3.60 9.06 -7.65
N PHE A 279 4.13 8.07 -8.37
CA PHE A 279 5.57 8.03 -8.70
C PHE A 279 6.01 9.24 -9.52
N ALA A 280 5.20 9.66 -10.50
CA ALA A 280 5.44 10.87 -11.27
C ALA A 280 5.42 12.12 -10.38
N ARG A 281 4.44 12.24 -9.48
CA ARG A 281 4.35 13.35 -8.53
C ARG A 281 5.55 13.42 -7.59
N LEU A 282 5.96 12.30 -7.00
CA LEU A 282 7.11 12.22 -6.09
C LEU A 282 8.40 12.64 -6.79
N TYR A 283 8.55 12.31 -8.07
CA TYR A 283 9.68 12.78 -8.87
C TYR A 283 9.60 14.29 -9.15
N LEU A 284 8.50 14.75 -9.75
CA LEU A 284 8.37 16.14 -10.25
C LEU A 284 8.31 17.18 -9.12
N ARG A 285 7.60 16.87 -8.03
CA ARG A 285 7.39 17.79 -6.91
C ARG A 285 8.47 17.66 -5.84
N ASP A 286 8.85 16.42 -5.51
CA ASP A 286 9.67 16.14 -4.32
C ASP A 286 11.10 15.69 -4.67
N GLY A 287 11.46 15.61 -5.96
CA GLY A 287 12.80 15.22 -6.42
C GLY A 287 13.16 13.76 -6.15
N LYS A 288 12.20 12.90 -5.78
CA LYS A 288 12.44 11.49 -5.41
C LYS A 288 12.56 10.61 -6.66
N THR A 289 13.74 10.61 -7.27
CA THR A 289 14.05 9.87 -8.52
C THR A 289 13.91 8.35 -8.39
N GLY A 290 14.04 7.81 -7.18
CA GLY A 290 14.05 6.36 -6.93
C GLY A 290 12.80 5.59 -7.38
N TYR A 291 11.64 6.26 -7.52
CA TYR A 291 10.38 5.64 -7.92
C TYR A 291 10.20 5.52 -9.44
N LEU A 292 10.97 6.26 -10.24
CA LEU A 292 10.86 6.22 -11.71
C LEU A 292 11.18 4.83 -12.28
N LYS A 293 12.02 4.05 -11.58
CA LYS A 293 12.39 2.69 -11.97
C LYS A 293 11.24 1.69 -11.86
N ASP A 294 10.22 1.99 -11.06
CA ASP A 294 9.08 1.12 -10.83
C ASP A 294 7.96 1.36 -11.87
N ILE A 295 7.93 2.56 -12.50
CA ILE A 295 6.93 2.92 -13.54
C ILE A 295 6.87 1.90 -14.70
N PRO A 296 7.99 1.45 -15.31
CA PRO A 296 7.92 0.50 -16.40
C PRO A 296 7.18 -0.80 -16.03
N ARG A 297 7.48 -1.38 -14.86
CA ARG A 297 6.79 -2.59 -14.38
C ARG A 297 5.30 -2.31 -14.20
N THR A 298 4.96 -1.23 -13.51
CA THR A 298 3.56 -0.87 -13.25
C THR A 298 2.79 -0.61 -14.55
N LEU A 299 3.41 0.04 -15.54
CA LEU A 299 2.82 0.30 -16.84
C LEU A 299 2.63 -1.00 -17.66
N SER A 300 3.50 -1.99 -17.51
CA SER A 300 3.31 -3.32 -18.13
C SER A 300 2.03 -4.01 -17.63
N TYR A 301 1.71 -3.90 -16.33
CA TYR A 301 0.42 -4.38 -15.81
C TYR A 301 -0.75 -3.64 -16.42
N VAL A 302 -0.70 -2.30 -16.50
CA VAL A 302 -1.74 -1.47 -17.15
C VAL A 302 -1.96 -1.89 -18.61
N LEU A 303 -0.90 -2.07 -19.38
CA LEU A 303 -0.97 -2.49 -20.79
C LEU A 303 -1.55 -3.90 -20.93
N THR A 304 -1.20 -4.82 -20.03
CA THR A 304 -1.74 -6.18 -20.02
C THR A 304 -3.25 -6.15 -19.77
N GLN A 305 -3.72 -5.38 -18.78
CA GLN A 305 -5.15 -5.32 -18.47
C GLN A 305 -5.95 -4.59 -19.54
N THR A 306 -5.49 -3.44 -20.00
CA THR A 306 -6.18 -2.69 -21.05
C THR A 306 -6.29 -3.47 -22.36
N LYS A 307 -5.34 -4.37 -22.65
CA LYS A 307 -5.42 -5.29 -23.80
C LYS A 307 -6.46 -6.40 -23.63
N ALA A 308 -6.70 -6.85 -22.39
CA ALA A 308 -7.55 -8.00 -22.11
C ALA A 308 -9.06 -7.69 -22.19
N TYR A 309 -9.45 -6.42 -22.03
CA TYR A 309 -10.85 -6.00 -21.97
C TYR A 309 -11.21 -5.12 -23.18
N PRO A 310 -12.15 -5.55 -24.06
CA PRO A 310 -12.53 -4.80 -25.26
C PRO A 310 -13.00 -3.37 -24.98
N GLU A 311 -13.69 -3.14 -23.86
CA GLU A 311 -14.15 -1.83 -23.42
C GLU A 311 -13.02 -0.85 -23.04
N LEU A 312 -11.78 -1.35 -22.93
CA LEU A 312 -10.57 -0.55 -22.69
C LEU A 312 -9.70 -0.37 -23.94
N SER A 313 -10.15 -0.84 -25.11
CA SER A 313 -9.37 -0.83 -26.35
C SER A 313 -8.88 0.56 -26.78
N GLU A 314 -9.76 1.58 -26.76
CA GLU A 314 -9.36 2.95 -27.11
C GLU A 314 -8.30 3.50 -26.15
N PHE A 315 -8.40 3.18 -24.87
CA PHE A 315 -7.39 3.58 -23.88
C PHE A 315 -6.08 2.81 -24.04
N HIS A 316 -6.16 1.51 -24.36
CA HIS A 316 -4.99 0.71 -24.71
C HIS A 316 -4.23 1.31 -25.89
N ASP A 317 -4.95 1.68 -26.95
CA ASP A 317 -4.36 2.30 -28.14
C ASP A 317 -3.78 3.67 -27.82
N PHE A 318 -4.46 4.49 -27.02
CA PHE A 318 -3.90 5.75 -26.54
C PHE A 318 -2.55 5.55 -25.83
N LEU A 319 -2.47 4.61 -24.87
CA LEU A 319 -1.23 4.32 -24.16
C LEU A 319 -0.12 3.83 -25.09
N LYS A 320 -0.45 2.96 -26.05
CA LYS A 320 0.51 2.43 -27.02
C LYS A 320 1.08 3.48 -27.96
N HIS A 321 0.27 4.44 -28.41
CA HIS A 321 0.72 5.47 -29.34
C HIS A 321 1.43 6.64 -28.64
N HIS A 322 1.03 6.98 -27.42
CA HIS A 322 1.49 8.20 -26.76
C HIS A 322 2.48 7.96 -25.61
N ILE A 323 2.35 6.84 -24.87
CA ILE A 323 3.13 6.59 -23.65
C ILE A 323 4.22 5.53 -23.87
N VAL A 324 3.91 4.39 -24.49
CA VAL A 324 4.90 3.32 -24.76
C VAL A 324 6.15 3.83 -25.50
N PRO A 325 6.07 4.73 -26.50
CA PRO A 325 7.27 5.25 -27.16
C PRO A 325 8.23 6.01 -26.23
N LYS A 326 7.75 6.49 -25.08
CA LYS A 326 8.57 7.14 -24.04
C LYS A 326 9.34 6.13 -23.18
N TYR A 327 8.97 4.84 -23.25
CA TYR A 327 9.58 3.74 -22.51
C TYR A 327 9.94 2.59 -23.47
N PRO A 328 11.01 2.72 -24.28
CA PRO A 328 11.31 1.77 -25.35
C PRO A 328 11.57 0.32 -24.90
N GLY A 329 11.82 0.08 -23.62
CA GLY A 329 11.94 -1.27 -23.02
C GLY A 329 10.62 -1.97 -22.66
N LEU A 330 9.46 -1.35 -22.94
CA LEU A 330 8.12 -1.92 -22.69
C LEU A 330 7.48 -2.58 -23.92
N LYS A 331 8.23 -2.75 -25.01
CA LYS A 331 7.73 -3.30 -26.28
C LYS A 331 7.52 -4.80 -26.24
#